data_AF-A0A9X3US84-F1
#
_entry.id   AF-A0A9X3US84-F1
#
_cell.length_a   1.000
_cell.length_b   1.000
_cell.length_c   1.000
_cell.angle_alpha   90.00
_cell.angle_beta   90.00
_cell.angle_gamma   90.00
#
_symmetry.space_group_name_H-M   'P 1'
#
loop_
_entity.id
_entity.type
_entity.pdbx_description
1 polymer ?
#
loop_
_entity_poly.entity_id
_entity_poly.type
_entity_poly.pdbx_seq_one_letter_code
_entity_poly.pdbx_strand_id
1 'polypeptide(L)'
;WFWQDVRTRRILSYCVDDSENGDQIRQATLRMIKQYGIPKTILMDNTRAASDKQTTQQRKRGKRQTTGIKIDGMFDRLGIKVIRTLVFKGRGNGRAKPIERAFKRDSLPAYVDGDARLEAFFTGWSVTEKTEDYQFKKGVN
;
A
#
# COMPACT_ATOMS: atom_id res chain seq x y z
N TRP A 1 2.84 0.87 2.96
CA TRP A 1 2.38 -0.24 2.09
C TRP A 1 2.20 -1.54 2.87
N PHE A 2 1.16 -2.33 2.55
CA PHE A 2 0.88 -3.64 3.19
C PHE A 2 0.77 -4.77 2.16
N TRP A 3 1.22 -5.97 2.55
CA TRP A 3 0.95 -7.23 1.84
C TRP A 3 0.04 -8.12 2.70
N GLN A 4 -1.03 -8.64 2.09
CA GLN A 4 -1.99 -9.54 2.74
C GLN A 4 -2.10 -10.83 1.91
N ASP A 5 -2.15 -11.97 2.60
CA ASP A 5 -2.57 -13.23 1.97
C ASP A 5 -4.07 -13.19 1.68
N VAL A 6 -4.43 -13.40 0.42
CA VAL A 6 -5.82 -13.36 -0.05
C VAL A 6 -6.67 -14.44 0.59
N ARG A 7 -6.11 -15.63 0.83
CA ARG A 7 -6.85 -16.78 1.37
C ARG A 7 -7.17 -16.61 2.85
N THR A 8 -6.16 -16.31 3.66
CA THR A 8 -6.31 -16.22 5.13
C THR A 8 -6.64 -14.83 5.65
N ARG A 9 -6.50 -13.80 4.82
CA ARG A 9 -6.60 -12.38 5.21
C ARG A 9 -5.55 -11.91 6.20
N ARG A 10 -4.54 -12.74 6.48
CA ARG A 10 -3.41 -12.37 7.32
C ARG A 10 -2.55 -11.30 6.64
N ILE A 11 -2.24 -10.24 7.37
CA ILE A 11 -1.20 -9.28 6.96
C ILE A 11 0.15 -9.98 7.11
N LEU A 12 0.88 -10.12 6.00
CA LEU A 12 2.17 -10.82 5.96
C LEU A 12 3.33 -9.87 6.25
N SER A 13 3.27 -8.66 5.72
CA SER A 13 4.31 -7.64 5.92
C SER A 13 3.79 -6.25 5.62
N TYR A 14 4.50 -5.25 6.12
CA TYR A 14 4.25 -3.85 5.83
C TYR A 14 5.52 -3.00 5.96
N CYS A 15 5.46 -1.81 5.37
CA CYS A 15 6.47 -0.77 5.50
C CYS A 15 5.76 0.58 5.56
N VAL A 16 6.20 1.44 6.48
CA VAL A 16 5.73 2.82 6.65
C VAL A 16 6.89 3.74 6.29
N ASP A 17 6.59 4.89 5.70
CA ASP A 17 7.52 5.95 5.33
C ASP A 17 6.72 7.26 5.25
N ASP A 18 7.41 8.40 5.20
CA ASP A 18 6.80 9.74 5.29
C ASP A 18 5.88 10.07 4.10
N SER A 19 6.08 9.41 2.96
CA SER A 19 5.27 9.58 1.75
C SER A 19 5.11 8.28 0.95
N GLU A 20 4.08 8.21 0.09
CA GLU A 20 3.86 7.05 -0.77
C GLU A 20 4.92 6.99 -1.88
N ASN A 21 5.82 6.00 -1.80
CA ASN A 21 6.91 5.82 -2.76
C ASN A 21 7.14 4.33 -3.12
N GLY A 22 7.97 4.11 -4.15
CA GLY A 22 8.30 2.76 -4.63
C GLY A 22 9.15 1.95 -3.65
N ASP A 23 9.95 2.62 -2.81
CA ASP A 23 10.82 1.97 -1.82
C ASP A 23 10.03 1.30 -0.71
N GLN A 24 8.95 1.92 -0.22
CA GLN A 24 8.02 1.27 0.72
C GLN A 24 7.55 -0.10 0.20
N ILE A 25 7.24 -0.18 -1.09
CA ILE A 25 6.74 -1.40 -1.73
C ILE A 25 7.85 -2.44 -1.82
N ARG A 26 9.05 -2.02 -2.23
CA ARG A 26 10.23 -2.89 -2.32
C ARG A 26 10.62 -3.45 -0.95
N GLN A 27 10.65 -2.61 0.07
CA GLN A 27 10.97 -3.00 1.45
C GLN A 27 9.91 -3.95 2.04
N ALA A 28 8.62 -3.64 1.87
CA ALA A 28 7.55 -4.55 2.30
C ALA A 28 7.65 -5.90 1.58
N THR A 29 7.89 -5.89 0.27
CA THR A 29 8.10 -7.12 -0.52
C THR A 29 9.28 -7.91 0.00
N LEU A 30 10.44 -7.27 0.23
CA LEU A 30 11.64 -7.92 0.73
C LEU A 30 11.37 -8.62 2.08
N ARG A 31 10.69 -7.94 3.00
CA ARG A 31 10.32 -8.49 4.31
C ARG A 31 9.41 -9.73 4.16
N MET A 32 8.42 -9.66 3.28
CA MET A 32 7.57 -10.82 2.99
C MET A 32 8.37 -11.98 2.37
N ILE A 33 9.23 -11.72 1.39
CA ILE A 33 10.03 -12.78 0.73
C ILE A 33 10.97 -13.46 1.73
N LYS A 34 11.64 -12.67 2.58
CA LYS A 34 12.54 -13.22 3.61
C LYS A 34 11.81 -14.16 4.58
N GLN A 35 10.56 -13.86 4.92
CA GLN A 35 9.79 -14.62 5.90
C GLN A 35 9.02 -15.81 5.30
N TYR A 36 8.49 -15.65 4.09
CA TYR A 36 7.51 -16.59 3.51
C TYR A 36 7.89 -17.11 2.12
N GLY A 37 9.00 -16.64 1.55
CA GLY A 37 9.44 -16.98 0.19
C GLY A 37 8.80 -16.12 -0.91
N ILE A 38 9.19 -16.41 -2.16
CA ILE A 38 8.75 -15.65 -3.34
C ILE A 38 7.32 -16.08 -3.74
N PRO A 39 6.35 -15.15 -3.79
CA PRO A 39 4.99 -15.48 -4.21
C PRO A 39 4.91 -15.68 -5.73
N LYS A 40 4.04 -16.58 -6.19
CA LYS A 40 3.81 -16.77 -7.64
C LYS A 40 3.05 -15.61 -8.29
N THR A 41 2.10 -15.04 -7.56
CA THR A 41 1.17 -14.02 -8.08
C THR A 41 0.90 -12.98 -7.00
N ILE A 42 0.85 -11.71 -7.39
CA ILE A 42 0.44 -10.60 -6.51
C ILE A 42 -0.68 -9.78 -7.15
N LEU A 43 -1.62 -9.33 -6.31
CA LEU A 43 -2.64 -8.36 -6.68
C LEU A 43 -2.19 -6.97 -6.25
N MET A 44 -2.06 -6.05 -7.20
CA MET A 44 -1.53 -4.72 -6.97
C MET A 44 -2.48 -3.63 -7.48
N ASP A 45 -2.49 -2.46 -6.82
CA ASP A 45 -3.23 -1.33 -7.38
C ASP A 45 -2.44 -0.70 -8.51
N ASN A 46 -3.11 0.23 -9.17
CA ASN A 46 -2.56 1.00 -10.25
C ASN A 46 -2.11 2.40 -9.76
N THR A 47 -1.69 2.53 -8.49
CA THR A 47 -1.19 3.81 -7.96
C THR A 47 0.13 4.19 -8.65
N ARG A 48 0.55 5.45 -8.45
CA ARG A 48 1.77 5.96 -9.08
C ARG A 48 3.01 5.28 -8.51
N ALA A 49 3.09 5.10 -7.19
CA ALA A 49 4.18 4.39 -6.53
C ALA A 49 4.24 2.91 -6.95
N ALA A 50 3.08 2.25 -7.03
CA ALA A 50 2.98 0.87 -7.50
C ALA A 50 3.35 0.68 -8.98
N SER A 51 3.31 1.73 -9.79
CA SER A 51 3.67 1.70 -11.22
C SER A 51 5.08 2.22 -11.51
N ASP A 52 5.92 2.39 -10.48
CA ASP A 52 7.32 2.75 -10.66
C ASP A 52 8.06 1.67 -11.46
N LYS A 53 8.87 2.11 -12.44
CA LYS A 53 9.55 1.23 -13.41
C LYS A 53 10.54 0.28 -12.73
N GLN A 54 11.15 0.71 -11.63
CA GLN A 54 12.10 -0.12 -10.87
C GLN A 54 11.36 -1.24 -10.11
N THR A 55 10.13 -0.99 -9.67
CA THR A 55 9.31 -1.95 -8.93
C THR A 55 8.55 -2.90 -9.87
N THR A 56 7.93 -2.37 -10.93
CA THR A 56 7.17 -3.16 -11.89
C THR A 56 7.33 -2.60 -13.31
N GLN A 57 7.45 -3.50 -14.28
CA GLN A 57 7.49 -3.11 -15.67
C GLN A 57 6.10 -2.80 -16.25
N GLN A 58 5.02 -3.28 -15.61
CA GLN A 58 3.69 -3.10 -16.17
C GLN A 58 3.32 -1.60 -16.18
N ARG A 59 2.78 -1.09 -17.30
CA ARG A 59 2.21 0.28 -17.35
C ARG A 59 0.79 0.24 -16.79
N LYS A 60 0.30 1.39 -16.33
CA LYS A 60 -1.12 1.57 -15.98
C LYS A 60 -1.99 1.08 -17.14
N ARG A 61 -2.95 0.18 -16.84
CA ARG A 61 -3.93 -0.33 -17.83
C ARG A 61 -4.59 0.86 -18.54
N GLY A 62 -4.46 0.95 -19.87
CA GLY A 62 -4.96 2.06 -20.71
C GLY A 62 -3.90 3.01 -21.30
N LYS A 63 -2.60 2.83 -21.04
CA LYS A 63 -1.53 3.63 -21.68
C LYS A 63 -0.85 2.86 -22.83
N ARG A 64 -0.72 3.50 -24.01
CA ARG A 64 -0.03 2.97 -25.21
C ARG A 64 1.45 2.69 -24.88
N GLN A 65 2.00 1.57 -25.34
CA GLN A 65 3.42 1.26 -25.19
C GLN A 65 4.25 2.16 -26.11
N THR A 66 5.35 2.69 -25.60
CA THR A 66 6.37 3.35 -26.43
C THR A 66 7.38 2.27 -26.82
N THR A 67 7.64 2.11 -28.11
CA THR A 67 8.66 1.19 -28.64
C THR A 67 10.04 1.61 -28.12
N GLY A 68 10.72 0.74 -27.38
CA GLY A 68 12.02 1.02 -26.77
C GLY A 68 12.54 -0.16 -25.94
N ILE A 69 13.78 -0.04 -25.43
CA ILE A 69 14.43 -1.10 -24.63
C ILE A 69 13.59 -1.40 -23.38
N LYS A 70 13.26 -2.68 -23.25
CA LYS A 70 12.44 -3.21 -22.16
C LYS A 70 13.32 -3.48 -20.95
N ILE A 71 13.21 -2.65 -19.91
CA ILE A 71 13.89 -2.86 -18.63
C ILE A 71 12.94 -3.61 -17.70
N ASP A 72 13.33 -4.81 -17.25
CA ASP A 72 12.53 -5.62 -16.32
C ASP A 72 12.55 -5.03 -14.91
N GLY A 73 11.36 -4.88 -14.33
CA GLY A 73 11.18 -4.43 -12.95
C GLY A 73 11.47 -5.56 -11.95
N MET A 74 11.58 -5.21 -10.67
CA MET A 74 11.89 -6.17 -9.60
C MET A 74 10.97 -7.40 -9.61
N PHE A 75 9.65 -7.21 -9.73
CA PHE A 75 8.71 -8.33 -9.72
C PHE A 75 8.90 -9.28 -10.92
N ASP A 76 9.17 -8.72 -12.10
CA ASP A 76 9.37 -9.51 -13.31
C ASP A 76 10.65 -10.35 -13.21
N ARG A 77 11.74 -9.77 -12.67
CA ARG A 77 13.01 -10.48 -12.41
C ARG A 77 12.88 -11.60 -11.38
N LEU A 78 11.99 -11.44 -10.41
CA LEU A 78 11.69 -12.45 -9.40
C LEU A 78 10.70 -13.51 -9.90
N GLY A 79 10.22 -13.41 -11.15
CA GLY A 79 9.23 -14.33 -11.72
C GLY A 79 7.83 -14.18 -11.10
N ILE A 80 7.53 -13.03 -10.50
CA ILE A 80 6.26 -12.78 -9.82
C ILE A 80 5.25 -12.22 -10.83
N LYS A 81 4.12 -12.92 -11.01
CA LYS A 81 3.02 -12.45 -11.87
C LYS A 81 2.24 -11.33 -11.19
N VAL A 82 2.33 -10.12 -11.72
CA VAL A 82 1.55 -8.97 -11.24
C VAL A 82 0.19 -8.92 -11.92
N ILE A 83 -0.88 -8.94 -11.13
CA ILE A 83 -2.26 -8.71 -11.58
C ILE A 83 -2.71 -7.33 -11.09
N ARG A 84 -3.08 -6.45 -12.02
CA ARG A 84 -3.56 -5.10 -11.69
C ARG A 84 -5.08 -5.03 -11.60
N THR A 85 -5.57 -4.50 -10.48
CA THR A 85 -6.99 -4.25 -10.26
C THR A 85 -7.39 -2.85 -10.76
N LEU A 86 -8.59 -2.71 -11.33
CA LEU A 86 -9.15 -1.40 -11.67
C LEU A 86 -9.56 -0.65 -10.39
N VAL A 87 -9.13 0.60 -10.27
CA VAL A 87 -9.65 1.53 -9.25
C VAL A 87 -10.91 2.15 -9.83
N PHE A 88 -12.10 1.68 -9.43
CA PHE A 88 -13.34 2.34 -9.85
C PHE A 88 -13.59 3.55 -8.94
N LYS A 89 -13.46 4.77 -9.48
CA LYS A 89 -13.88 6.05 -8.87
C LYS A 89 -13.32 6.39 -7.46
N GLY A 90 -12.00 6.45 -7.29
CA GLY A 90 -11.36 7.18 -6.17
C GLY A 90 -11.59 6.64 -4.75
N ARG A 91 -12.48 5.65 -4.57
CA ARG A 91 -12.59 4.79 -3.41
C ARG A 91 -12.51 3.36 -3.92
N GLY A 92 -11.60 2.57 -3.35
CA GLY A 92 -11.55 1.15 -3.61
C GLY A 92 -12.95 0.56 -3.42
N ASN A 93 -13.50 -0.02 -4.49
CA ASN A 93 -14.72 -0.80 -4.36
C ASN A 93 -14.29 -2.00 -3.50
N GLY A 94 -14.73 -2.12 -2.24
CA GLY A 94 -14.30 -3.15 -1.27
C GLY A 94 -14.36 -4.62 -1.73
N ARG A 95 -14.85 -4.86 -2.95
CA ARG A 95 -14.88 -6.12 -3.70
C ARG A 95 -13.66 -6.33 -4.62
N ALA A 96 -13.02 -5.26 -5.08
CA ALA A 96 -11.92 -5.30 -6.05
C ALA A 96 -10.64 -5.86 -5.41
N LYS A 97 -10.39 -5.53 -4.13
CA LYS A 97 -9.25 -6.04 -3.37
C LYS A 97 -9.65 -6.54 -1.99
N PRO A 98 -9.34 -7.82 -1.68
CA PRO A 98 -9.41 -8.39 -0.35
C PRO A 98 -8.90 -7.52 0.82
N ILE A 99 -7.81 -6.79 0.59
CA ILE A 99 -7.10 -6.01 1.60
C ILE A 99 -7.85 -4.75 2.03
N GLU A 100 -8.77 -4.23 1.21
CA GLU A 100 -9.53 -3.02 1.55
C GLU A 100 -10.40 -3.22 2.79
N ARG A 101 -10.78 -4.47 3.11
CA ARG A 101 -11.43 -4.79 4.38
C ARG A 101 -10.55 -4.44 5.58
N ALA A 102 -9.25 -4.67 5.50
CA ALA A 102 -8.32 -4.37 6.60
C ALA A 102 -8.19 -2.86 6.84
N PHE A 103 -8.44 -2.04 5.83
CA PHE A 103 -8.38 -0.58 5.91
C PHE A 103 -9.71 0.10 6.25
N LYS A 104 -10.76 -0.67 6.55
CA LYS A 104 -11.99 -0.10 7.11
C LYS A 104 -11.73 0.44 8.52
N ARG A 105 -12.45 1.49 8.91
CA ARG A 105 -12.32 2.16 10.21
C ARG A 105 -12.39 1.22 11.40
N ASP A 106 -13.21 0.17 11.32
CA ASP A 106 -13.42 -0.86 12.35
C ASP A 106 -12.34 -1.95 12.39
N SER A 107 -11.34 -1.89 11.51
CA SER A 107 -10.30 -2.90 11.35
C SER A 107 -8.94 -2.35 11.78
N LEU A 108 -7.90 -2.43 10.95
CA LEU A 108 -6.54 -2.01 11.33
C LEU A 108 -6.46 -0.58 11.90
N PRO A 109 -7.16 0.43 11.34
CA PRO A 109 -7.18 1.77 11.92
C PRO A 109 -7.72 1.84 13.35
N ALA A 110 -8.70 1.02 13.74
CA ALA A 110 -9.19 1.02 15.12
C ALA A 110 -8.13 0.55 16.12
N TYR A 111 -7.24 -0.36 15.71
CA TYR A 111 -6.18 -0.89 16.57
C TYR A 111 -4.91 -0.03 16.57
N VAL A 112 -4.64 0.68 15.47
CA VAL A 112 -3.43 1.51 15.34
C VAL A 112 -3.80 2.96 15.61
N ASP A 113 -4.59 3.58 14.74
CA ASP A 113 -4.93 5.00 14.82
C ASP A 113 -5.83 5.32 16.03
N GLY A 114 -6.68 4.38 16.42
CA GLY A 114 -7.55 4.47 17.61
C GLY A 114 -6.91 4.01 18.92
N ASP A 115 -5.61 3.68 18.93
CA ASP A 115 -4.91 3.28 20.17
C ASP A 115 -4.84 4.46 21.15
N ALA A 116 -5.14 4.21 22.43
CA ALA A 116 -5.12 5.23 23.47
C ALA A 116 -3.76 5.96 23.59
N ARG A 117 -2.65 5.30 23.23
CA ARG A 117 -1.31 5.90 23.23
C ARG A 117 -1.13 6.97 22.15
N LEU A 118 -1.97 6.92 21.11
CA LEU A 118 -1.92 7.82 19.96
C LEU A 118 -3.05 8.84 19.95
N GLU A 119 -3.93 8.84 20.96
CA GLU A 119 -5.10 9.73 21.05
C GLU A 119 -4.72 11.22 20.90
N ALA A 120 -3.60 11.63 21.51
CA ALA A 120 -3.10 13.01 21.43
C ALA A 120 -2.57 13.41 20.03
N PHE A 121 -2.26 12.44 19.17
CA PHE A 121 -1.71 12.64 17.82
C PHE A 121 -2.74 12.30 16.72
N PHE A 122 -3.84 11.66 17.07
CA PHE A 122 -4.85 11.23 16.12
C PHE A 122 -5.59 12.44 15.54
N THR A 123 -5.49 12.62 14.23
CA THR A 123 -5.98 13.84 13.56
C THR A 123 -7.43 13.78 13.13
N GLY A 124 -8.11 12.65 13.35
CA GLY A 124 -9.48 12.47 12.89
C GLY A 124 -9.68 11.44 11.79
N TRP A 125 -10.95 11.17 11.46
CA TRP A 125 -11.35 10.18 10.44
C TRP A 125 -11.70 10.83 9.10
N SER A 126 -11.92 12.15 9.09
CA SER A 126 -12.25 12.92 7.89
C SER A 126 -11.05 13.72 7.39
N VAL A 127 -10.96 13.86 6.07
CA VAL A 127 -9.97 14.71 5.38
C VAL A 127 -10.17 16.20 5.73
N THR A 128 -11.35 16.57 6.24
CA THR A 128 -11.69 17.94 6.61
C THR A 128 -11.29 18.30 8.04
N GLU A 129 -10.85 17.33 8.86
CA GLU A 129 -10.32 17.60 10.19
C GLU A 129 -8.91 18.21 10.01
N LYS A 130 -8.75 19.50 10.36
CA LYS A 130 -7.57 20.30 10.00
C LYS A 130 -6.31 19.87 10.77
N THR A 131 -5.20 19.72 10.06
CA THR A 131 -3.87 19.44 10.61
C THR A 131 -3.25 20.62 11.38
N GLU A 132 -3.79 21.82 11.22
CA GLU A 132 -3.28 23.07 11.82
C GLU A 132 -3.34 23.04 13.37
N ASP A 133 -4.34 22.37 13.94
CA ASP A 133 -4.54 22.27 15.40
C ASP A 133 -3.58 21.27 16.10
N TYR A 134 -2.75 20.55 15.32
CA TYR A 134 -1.88 19.48 15.83
C TYR A 134 -0.39 19.85 15.85
N GLN A 135 -0.02 21.05 15.38
CA GLN A 135 1.35 21.56 15.54
C GLN A 135 1.58 21.95 17.00
N PHE A 136 2.04 20.99 17.79
CA PHE A 136 2.38 21.10 19.20
C PHE A 136 1.22 21.55 20.09
N LYS A 137 0.63 20.61 20.85
CA LYS A 137 0.27 20.94 22.24
C LYS A 137 1.56 21.28 22.98
N LYS A 138 2.00 22.52 22.82
CA LYS A 138 3.07 23.15 23.60
C LYS A 138 2.54 23.20 25.03
N GLY A 139 2.93 22.25 25.87
CA GLY A 139 2.50 22.20 27.28
C GLY A 139 2.06 20.85 27.83
N VAL A 140 2.44 19.71 27.22
CA VAL A 140 2.39 18.43 27.94
C VAL A 140 3.77 18.16 28.54
N ASN A 141 4.03 18.83 29.67
CA ASN A 141 5.01 18.42 30.69
C ASN A 141 4.22 18.11 31.96
#